data_AF-A0A2A3JRX3-F1
#
_entry.id   AF-A0A2A3JRX3-F1
#
_cell.length_a   1.000
_cell.length_b   1.000
_cell.length_c   1.000
_cell.angle_alpha   90.00
_cell.angle_beta   90.00
_cell.angle_gamma   90.00
#
_symmetry.space_group_name_H-M   'P 1'
#
loop_
_entity.id
_entity.type
_entity.pdbx_description
1 polymer ?
#
loop_
_entity_poly.entity_id
_entity_poly.type
_entity_poly.pdbx_seq_one_letter_code
_entity_poly.pdbx_strand_id
1 'polypeptide(L)'
;MSKSSFRLGCGIALVALLPGCMQGYGTTGSEPGTAAVPQVMLLRAEGRGTVIGTLAQRPGAILPGTPYAAIARAVLEGGSFRTASELRLAWLRGEAEELAWLPDLGPELSLAALARLSESAQAGPDRFDTPRKQAERDLALAEIDHAALALAEEANALVFEAIDQHLAAEEARARAALLEAAYRDFASLDWPIAQAVGAGLVPAERLQELRAQVALMRAERVSAGAEAQRAHFELAAMGDSRLGGVEGIGTLRELVSLPPLSELRAG
;
A
#
# COMPACT_ATOMS: atom_id res chain seq x y z
N MET A 1 0.83 17.00 -53.11
CA MET A 1 1.52 16.16 -54.13
C MET A 1 3.01 16.38 -54.04
N SER A 2 3.74 15.47 -53.42
CA SER A 2 5.13 15.16 -53.75
C SER A 2 5.49 13.86 -53.06
N LYS A 3 5.88 12.85 -53.84
CA LYS A 3 6.36 11.54 -53.41
C LYS A 3 7.89 11.59 -53.41
N SER A 4 8.54 11.05 -52.40
CA SER A 4 9.80 10.33 -52.63
C SER A 4 10.05 9.27 -51.56
N SER A 5 10.34 8.08 -52.09
CA SER A 5 10.72 6.83 -51.45
C SER A 5 12.24 6.74 -51.32
N PHE A 6 12.74 6.05 -50.28
CA PHE A 6 14.02 5.35 -50.39
C PHE A 6 13.96 4.01 -49.66
N ARG A 7 14.49 2.98 -50.32
CA ARG A 7 14.44 1.55 -49.97
C ARG A 7 15.82 1.07 -49.49
N LEU A 8 15.78 -0.05 -48.77
CA LEU A 8 16.74 -1.17 -48.75
C LEU A 8 18.10 -1.03 -48.02
N GLY A 9 18.40 -2.02 -47.19
CA GLY A 9 19.74 -2.28 -46.67
C GLY A 9 19.78 -3.47 -45.72
N CYS A 10 19.65 -4.68 -46.27
CA CYS A 10 19.82 -5.97 -45.59
C CYS A 10 21.27 -6.15 -45.06
N GLY A 11 21.44 -6.72 -43.87
CA GLY A 11 22.74 -7.07 -43.31
C GLY A 11 22.61 -8.13 -42.22
N ILE A 12 22.31 -9.36 -42.62
CA ILE A 12 22.42 -10.58 -41.82
C ILE A 12 23.92 -10.94 -41.71
N ALA A 13 24.41 -11.14 -40.49
CA ALA A 13 25.57 -11.98 -40.23
C ALA A 13 25.26 -12.89 -39.03
N LEU A 14 24.98 -14.14 -39.37
CA LEU A 14 24.71 -15.28 -38.51
C LEU A 14 25.93 -16.21 -38.58
N VAL A 15 26.53 -16.55 -37.43
CA VAL A 15 27.41 -17.71 -37.20
C VAL A 15 27.15 -18.12 -35.73
N ALA A 16 26.26 -19.09 -35.45
CA ALA A 16 26.48 -20.55 -35.46
C ALA A 16 27.59 -20.96 -34.46
N LEU A 17 27.36 -21.58 -33.30
CA LEU A 17 26.73 -22.88 -32.95
C LEU A 17 27.80 -23.72 -32.24
N LEU A 18 27.50 -24.25 -31.06
CA LEU A 18 27.54 -25.69 -30.71
C LEU A 18 27.07 -25.87 -29.23
N PRO A 19 26.54 -27.06 -28.86
CA PRO A 19 25.37 -27.25 -28.02
C PRO A 19 25.58 -28.26 -26.86
N GLY A 20 24.53 -28.49 -26.07
CA GLY A 20 24.39 -29.62 -25.14
C GLY A 20 23.78 -29.16 -23.81
N CYS A 21 22.68 -29.67 -23.28
CA CYS A 21 21.91 -30.88 -23.58
C CYS A 21 20.41 -30.63 -23.34
N MET A 22 19.58 -31.31 -24.14
CA MET A 22 18.14 -31.47 -23.89
C MET A 22 17.88 -32.34 -22.67
N GLN A 23 16.87 -31.93 -21.89
CA GLN A 23 15.89 -32.77 -21.21
C GLN A 23 14.69 -31.82 -20.95
N GLY A 24 13.44 -32.01 -21.36
CA GLY A 24 12.69 -33.14 -21.90
C GLY A 24 11.24 -32.98 -21.40
N TYR A 25 10.41 -32.28 -22.19
CA TYR A 25 8.94 -32.31 -22.29
C TYR A 25 8.04 -31.96 -21.08
N GLY A 26 7.11 -31.03 -21.30
CA GLY A 26 5.92 -30.84 -20.47
C GLY A 26 5.18 -29.54 -20.76
N THR A 27 4.27 -29.56 -21.73
CA THR A 27 3.31 -28.48 -21.95
C THR A 27 2.24 -28.51 -20.85
N THR A 28 2.29 -27.58 -19.90
CA THR A 28 1.13 -27.23 -19.06
C THR A 28 1.21 -25.77 -18.67
N GLY A 29 0.11 -25.05 -18.94
CA GLY A 29 -0.39 -23.97 -18.08
C GLY A 29 0.54 -22.79 -17.85
N SER A 30 0.20 -21.67 -18.50
CA SER A 30 0.48 -20.36 -17.94
C SER A 30 -0.12 -20.32 -16.52
N GLU A 31 0.69 -20.55 -15.50
CA GLU A 31 0.29 -20.27 -14.12
C GLU A 31 0.28 -18.75 -13.94
N PRO A 32 -0.82 -18.17 -13.43
CA PRO A 32 -0.84 -16.75 -13.10
C PRO A 32 0.18 -16.52 -11.99
N GLY A 33 0.90 -15.41 -12.10
CA GLY A 33 1.93 -15.03 -11.15
C GLY A 33 1.48 -15.29 -9.72
N THR A 34 2.28 -16.07 -9.00
CA THR A 34 2.29 -16.06 -7.54
C THR A 34 2.49 -14.60 -7.18
N ALA A 35 1.39 -13.89 -6.90
CA ALA A 35 1.41 -12.62 -6.23
C ALA A 35 2.27 -12.89 -5.01
N ALA A 36 3.47 -12.32 -4.98
CA ALA A 36 4.30 -12.35 -3.81
C ALA A 36 3.39 -11.83 -2.70
N VAL A 37 2.95 -12.73 -1.82
CA VAL A 37 2.27 -12.33 -0.61
C VAL A 37 3.23 -11.32 0.01
N PRO A 38 2.84 -10.04 0.17
CA PRO A 38 3.78 -9.04 0.63
C PRO A 38 4.37 -9.58 1.94
N GLN A 39 5.70 -9.60 2.06
CA GLN A 39 6.39 -10.27 3.18
C GLN A 39 5.89 -9.80 4.55
N VAL A 40 5.30 -8.59 4.61
CA VAL A 40 4.54 -8.03 5.74
C VAL A 40 3.41 -8.96 6.23
N MET A 41 2.70 -9.65 5.33
CA MET A 41 1.69 -10.65 5.68
C MET A 41 2.29 -11.95 6.24
N LEU A 42 3.51 -12.34 5.82
CA LEU A 42 4.20 -13.49 6.39
C LEU A 42 4.72 -13.20 7.81
N LEU A 43 5.26 -12.00 8.04
CA LEU A 43 5.72 -11.54 9.36
C LEU A 43 4.60 -11.52 10.41
N ARG A 44 3.34 -11.36 9.99
CA ARG A 44 2.17 -11.43 10.89
C ARG A 44 1.95 -12.84 11.48
N ALA A 45 2.46 -13.90 10.85
CA ALA A 45 2.08 -15.27 11.16
C ALA A 45 2.98 -16.00 12.18
N GLU A 46 4.22 -15.53 12.42
CA GLU A 46 5.21 -16.31 13.18
C GLU A 46 5.22 -16.06 14.70
N GLY A 47 4.31 -15.23 15.22
CA GLY A 47 3.85 -15.30 16.62
C GLY A 47 4.91 -15.29 17.73
N ARG A 48 5.97 -14.47 17.62
CA ARG A 48 6.91 -14.22 18.73
C ARG A 48 6.53 -12.92 19.43
N GLY A 49 6.27 -12.99 20.74
CA GLY A 49 5.81 -11.84 21.53
C GLY A 49 4.31 -11.83 21.80
N THR A 50 3.92 -11.24 22.93
CA THR A 50 2.51 -11.26 23.38
C THR A 50 1.68 -10.24 22.61
N VAL A 51 2.28 -9.10 22.27
CA VAL A 51 1.60 -8.02 21.54
C VAL A 51 1.31 -8.44 20.11
N ILE A 52 2.26 -9.09 19.41
CA ILE A 52 2.03 -9.60 18.05
C ILE A 52 0.79 -10.52 17.99
N GLY A 53 0.65 -11.43 18.94
CA GLY A 53 -0.50 -12.33 19.02
C GLY A 53 -1.83 -11.57 19.14
N THR A 54 -1.87 -10.53 19.99
CA THR A 54 -3.06 -9.68 20.15
C THR A 54 -3.37 -8.85 18.90
N LEU A 55 -2.35 -8.29 18.25
CA LEU A 55 -2.50 -7.52 17.01
C LEU A 55 -3.02 -8.41 15.87
N ALA A 56 -2.54 -9.65 15.77
CA ALA A 56 -2.94 -10.58 14.73
C ALA A 56 -4.45 -10.90 14.78
N GLN A 57 -5.00 -11.04 15.99
CA GLN A 57 -6.40 -11.36 16.25
C GLN A 57 -7.34 -10.14 16.22
N ARG A 58 -6.78 -8.93 16.16
CA ARG A 58 -7.56 -7.69 16.25
C ARG A 58 -8.42 -7.51 14.98
N PRO A 59 -9.75 -7.31 15.14
CA PRO A 59 -10.60 -7.05 14.00
C PRO A 59 -10.34 -5.65 13.43
N GLY A 60 -10.35 -5.53 12.11
CA GLY A 60 -10.25 -4.26 11.40
C GLY A 60 -11.60 -3.53 11.30
N ALA A 61 -11.55 -2.20 11.17
CA ALA A 61 -12.73 -1.37 10.94
C ALA A 61 -13.26 -1.48 9.51
N ILE A 62 -12.40 -1.85 8.55
CA ILE A 62 -12.75 -1.90 7.13
C ILE A 62 -13.53 -3.19 6.83
N LEU A 63 -14.72 -3.05 6.26
CA LEU A 63 -15.55 -4.20 5.89
C LEU A 63 -15.06 -4.82 4.56
N PRO A 64 -14.88 -6.15 4.48
CA PRO A 64 -14.44 -6.81 3.25
C PRO A 64 -15.46 -6.60 2.12
N GLY A 65 -14.95 -6.51 0.89
CA GLY A 65 -15.77 -6.31 -0.31
C GLY A 65 -16.20 -4.85 -0.56
N THR A 66 -15.81 -3.90 0.31
CA THR A 66 -16.02 -2.47 0.08
C THR A 66 -14.89 -1.82 -0.72
N PRO A 67 -15.12 -0.66 -1.37
CA PRO A 67 -14.05 0.14 -2.00
C PRO A 67 -12.85 0.39 -1.08
N TYR A 68 -13.10 0.68 0.20
CA TYR A 68 -12.06 0.89 1.20
C TYR A 68 -11.18 -0.35 1.44
N ALA A 69 -11.75 -1.56 1.34
CA ALA A 69 -10.96 -2.79 1.44
C ALA A 69 -10.03 -2.99 0.24
N ALA A 70 -10.48 -2.63 -0.97
CA ALA A 70 -9.64 -2.68 -2.16
C ALA A 70 -8.48 -1.67 -2.05
N ILE A 71 -8.77 -0.46 -1.55
CA ILE A 71 -7.75 0.58 -1.34
C ILE A 71 -6.73 0.13 -0.31
N ALA A 72 -7.19 -0.29 0.87
CA ALA A 72 -6.31 -0.77 1.93
C ALA A 72 -5.42 -1.91 1.44
N ARG A 73 -5.98 -2.87 0.68
CA ARG A 73 -5.20 -3.97 0.11
C ARG A 73 -4.13 -3.48 -0.86
N ALA A 74 -4.48 -2.61 -1.80
CA ALA A 74 -3.53 -2.08 -2.78
C ALA A 74 -2.38 -1.31 -2.11
N VAL A 75 -2.68 -0.49 -1.09
CA VAL A 75 -1.67 0.25 -0.32
C VAL A 75 -0.78 -0.70 0.48
N LEU A 76 -1.35 -1.70 1.14
CA LEU A 76 -0.59 -2.68 1.91
C LEU A 76 0.28 -3.60 1.03
N GLU A 77 -0.13 -3.88 -0.21
CA GLU A 77 0.65 -4.66 -1.17
C GLU A 77 1.70 -3.84 -1.91
N GLY A 78 1.44 -2.55 -2.17
CA GLY A 78 2.34 -1.65 -2.90
C GLY A 78 3.31 -0.86 -2.01
N GLY A 79 3.02 -0.74 -0.71
CA GLY A 79 3.78 0.10 0.21
C GLY A 79 5.18 -0.43 0.55
N SER A 80 6.19 0.45 0.49
CA SER A 80 7.52 0.19 1.04
C SER A 80 7.57 0.64 2.50
N PHE A 81 7.27 -0.26 3.43
CA PHE A 81 7.23 0.05 4.87
C PHE A 81 8.64 0.12 5.46
N ARG A 82 9.00 1.25 6.08
CA ARG A 82 10.29 1.41 6.76
C ARG A 82 10.35 0.51 7.98
N THR A 83 9.29 0.53 8.81
CA THR A 83 9.15 -0.31 10.01
C THR A 83 9.13 -1.80 9.72
N ALA A 84 8.78 -2.25 8.51
CA ALA A 84 8.87 -3.67 8.15
C ALA A 84 10.33 -4.16 8.13
N SER A 85 11.26 -3.32 7.67
CA SER A 85 12.69 -3.64 7.73
C SER A 85 13.22 -3.64 9.18
N GLU A 86 12.71 -2.74 10.03
CA GLU A 86 13.04 -2.69 11.45
C GLU A 86 12.53 -3.94 12.18
N LEU A 87 11.30 -4.36 11.92
CA LEU A 87 10.75 -5.61 12.43
C LEU A 87 11.59 -6.80 11.99
N ARG A 88 12.02 -6.84 10.73
CA ARG A 88 12.89 -7.93 10.25
C ARG A 88 14.24 -7.95 10.98
N LEU A 89 14.84 -6.80 11.23
CA LEU A 89 16.08 -6.70 12.01
C LEU A 89 15.87 -7.13 13.47
N ALA A 90 14.79 -6.69 14.11
CA ALA A 90 14.44 -7.10 15.47
C ALA A 90 14.24 -8.62 15.56
N TRP A 91 13.61 -9.22 14.55
CA TRP A 91 13.45 -10.67 14.44
C TRP A 91 14.78 -11.42 14.35
N LEU A 92 15.70 -10.95 13.51
CA LEU A 92 17.03 -11.57 13.38
C LEU A 92 17.85 -11.42 14.68
N ARG A 93 17.70 -10.30 15.40
CA ARG A 93 18.31 -10.12 16.72
C ARG A 93 17.71 -11.06 17.75
N GLY A 94 16.39 -11.19 17.79
CA GLY A 94 15.72 -12.15 18.67
C GLY A 94 16.16 -13.59 18.42
N GLU A 95 16.34 -13.98 17.16
CA GLU A 95 16.86 -15.31 16.80
C GLU A 95 18.31 -15.51 17.25
N ALA A 96 19.15 -14.46 17.16
CA ALA A 96 20.51 -14.52 17.69
C ALA A 96 20.53 -14.63 19.22
N GLU A 97 19.68 -13.88 19.93
CA GLU A 97 19.59 -13.91 21.39
C GLU A 97 18.96 -15.21 21.93
N GLU A 98 18.10 -15.87 21.15
CA GLU A 98 17.56 -17.20 21.50
C GLU A 98 18.67 -18.24 21.65
N LEU A 99 19.78 -18.08 20.94
CA LEU A 99 20.95 -18.96 21.02
C LEU A 99 22.05 -18.41 21.94
N ALA A 100 21.90 -17.21 22.51
CA ALA A 100 22.93 -16.55 23.32
C ALA A 100 23.15 -17.18 24.71
N TRP A 101 22.35 -18.19 25.09
CA TRP A 101 22.60 -19.04 26.25
C TRP A 101 23.69 -20.09 25.98
N LEU A 102 24.07 -20.34 24.71
CA LEU A 102 25.16 -21.24 24.39
C LEU A 102 26.53 -20.56 24.59
N PRO A 103 27.56 -21.30 25.03
CA PRO A 103 28.92 -20.79 25.09
C PRO A 103 29.49 -20.54 23.68
N ASP A 104 30.18 -19.42 23.50
CA ASP A 104 30.87 -19.10 22.24
C ASP A 104 31.95 -20.14 21.92
N LEU A 105 31.82 -20.77 20.75
CA LEU A 105 32.84 -21.65 20.19
C LEU A 105 33.70 -20.84 19.22
N GLY A 106 34.93 -20.51 19.63
CA GLY A 106 35.91 -19.88 18.74
C GLY A 106 36.31 -20.79 17.57
N PRO A 107 36.91 -20.24 16.49
CA PRO A 107 37.29 -20.99 15.30
C PRO A 107 38.39 -22.04 15.54
N GLU A 108 39.14 -21.94 16.64
CA GLU A 108 40.13 -22.93 17.04
C GLU A 108 39.54 -23.94 18.04
N LEU A 109 38.95 -25.01 17.50
CA LEU A 109 38.49 -26.15 18.28
C LEU A 109 39.68 -27.02 18.70
N SER A 110 40.20 -26.80 19.90
CA SER A 110 41.18 -27.69 20.52
C SER A 110 40.50 -28.80 21.33
N LEU A 111 41.14 -29.98 21.44
CA LEU A 111 40.68 -31.07 22.32
C LEU A 111 40.52 -30.63 23.78
N ALA A 112 41.31 -29.64 24.23
CA ALA A 112 41.18 -29.05 25.56
C ALA A 112 39.92 -28.19 25.71
N ALA A 113 39.51 -27.45 24.66
CA ALA A 113 38.27 -26.69 24.67
C ALA A 113 37.04 -27.62 24.68
N LEU A 114 37.07 -28.70 23.90
CA LEU A 114 36.02 -29.73 23.91
C LEU A 114 35.94 -30.48 25.24
N ALA A 115 37.08 -30.79 25.86
CA ALA A 115 37.11 -31.40 27.19
C ALA A 115 36.44 -30.49 28.25
N ARG A 116 36.79 -29.20 28.28
CA ARG A 116 36.15 -28.21 29.16
C ARG A 116 34.66 -28.04 28.90
N LEU A 117 34.23 -28.08 27.63
CA LEU A 117 32.82 -28.00 27.26
C LEU A 117 32.04 -29.25 27.73
N SER A 118 32.66 -30.43 27.65
CA SER A 118 32.06 -31.68 28.13
C SER A 118 31.93 -31.72 29.65
N GLU A 119 32.89 -31.13 30.37
CA GLU A 119 32.86 -30.98 31.83
C GLU A 119 31.76 -29.99 32.26
N SER A 120 31.60 -28.89 31.52
CA SER A 120 30.58 -27.88 31.82
C SER A 120 29.17 -28.32 31.42
N ALA A 121 29.02 -29.09 30.34
CA ALA A 121 27.74 -29.70 29.94
C ALA A 121 27.24 -30.74 30.98
N GLN A 122 28.14 -31.47 31.62
CA GLN A 122 27.80 -32.40 32.71
C GLN A 122 27.26 -31.70 33.98
N ALA A 123 27.51 -30.39 34.14
CA ALA A 123 27.01 -29.60 35.26
C ALA A 123 25.55 -29.12 35.09
N GLY A 124 24.93 -29.39 33.92
CA GLY A 124 23.53 -29.07 33.63
C GLY A 124 23.34 -27.73 32.87
N PRO A 125 22.24 -27.61 32.10
CA PRO A 125 21.97 -26.43 31.26
C PRO A 125 21.76 -25.12 32.06
N ASP A 126 21.28 -25.21 33.31
CA ASP A 126 20.95 -24.06 34.16
C ASP A 126 22.15 -23.18 34.52
N ARG A 127 23.39 -23.68 34.40
CA ARG A 127 24.60 -22.89 34.66
C ARG A 127 24.86 -21.85 33.56
N PHE A 128 24.41 -22.10 32.34
CA PHE A 128 24.63 -21.21 31.21
C PHE A 128 23.51 -20.17 31.05
N ASP A 129 22.30 -20.49 31.51
CA ASP A 129 21.17 -19.57 31.51
C ASP A 129 21.21 -18.65 32.74
N THR A 130 22.00 -17.58 32.63
CA THR A 130 22.07 -16.56 33.69
C THR A 130 20.84 -15.64 33.68
N PRO A 131 20.44 -15.05 34.82
CA PRO A 131 19.33 -14.09 34.84
C PRO A 131 19.58 -12.88 33.92
N ARG A 132 20.85 -12.55 33.66
CA ARG A 132 21.23 -11.55 32.67
C ARG A 132 20.86 -12.00 31.25
N LYS A 133 21.18 -13.23 30.87
CA LYS A 133 20.84 -13.79 29.56
C LYS A 133 19.32 -13.94 29.37
N GLN A 134 18.61 -14.29 30.43
CA GLN A 134 17.15 -14.23 30.44
C GLN A 134 16.63 -12.81 30.17
N ALA A 135 17.17 -11.79 30.87
CA ALA A 135 16.77 -10.40 30.65
C ALA A 135 17.11 -9.88 29.23
N GLU A 136 18.24 -10.31 28.64
CA GLU A 136 18.62 -9.97 27.26
C GLU A 136 17.62 -10.56 26.25
N ARG A 137 17.13 -11.80 26.47
CA ARG A 137 16.08 -12.42 25.65
C ARG A 137 14.71 -11.74 25.83
N ASP A 138 14.34 -11.42 27.06
CA ASP A 138 13.09 -10.71 27.35
C ASP A 138 13.07 -9.33 26.68
N LEU A 139 14.22 -8.63 26.69
CA LEU A 139 14.39 -7.36 25.97
C LEU A 139 14.24 -7.55 24.46
N ALA A 140 14.86 -8.59 23.87
CA ALA A 140 14.74 -8.86 22.44
C ALA A 140 13.29 -9.17 22.02
N LEU A 141 12.51 -9.87 22.86
CA LEU A 141 11.07 -10.08 22.64
C LEU A 141 10.29 -8.76 22.70
N ALA A 142 10.60 -7.88 23.66
CA ALA A 142 9.97 -6.57 23.76
C ALA A 142 10.32 -5.68 22.55
N GLU A 143 11.53 -5.76 22.01
CA GLU A 143 11.93 -5.06 20.77
C GLU A 143 11.13 -5.54 19.56
N ILE A 144 10.87 -6.85 19.44
CA ILE A 144 10.01 -7.43 18.40
C ILE A 144 8.58 -6.90 18.54
N ASP A 145 8.01 -6.91 19.75
CA ASP A 145 6.66 -6.41 20.03
C ASP A 145 6.55 -4.90 19.71
N HIS A 146 7.54 -4.09 20.08
CA HIS A 146 7.58 -2.67 19.74
C HIS A 146 7.69 -2.42 18.23
N ALA A 147 8.56 -3.15 17.53
CA ALA A 147 8.71 -3.01 16.08
C ALA A 147 7.43 -3.44 15.33
N ALA A 148 6.72 -4.45 15.82
CA ALA A 148 5.45 -4.88 15.25
C ALA A 148 4.33 -3.85 15.48
N LEU A 149 4.30 -3.22 16.65
CA LEU A 149 3.38 -2.12 16.93
C LEU A 149 3.64 -0.94 16.00
N ALA A 150 4.90 -0.55 15.82
CA ALA A 150 5.29 0.52 14.91
C ALA A 150 4.88 0.22 13.46
N LEU A 151 5.02 -1.04 13.01
CA LEU A 151 4.55 -1.47 11.70
C LEU A 151 3.02 -1.38 11.56
N ALA A 152 2.28 -1.80 12.58
CA ALA A 152 0.83 -1.69 12.57
C ALA A 152 0.36 -0.22 12.52
N GLU A 153 1.05 0.68 13.23
CA GLU A 153 0.77 2.12 13.20
C GLU A 153 1.09 2.74 11.84
N GLU A 154 2.27 2.46 11.26
CA GLU A 154 2.65 2.96 9.93
C GLU A 154 1.66 2.45 8.86
N ALA A 155 1.28 1.17 8.92
CA ALA A 155 0.29 0.59 8.03
C ALA A 155 -1.09 1.26 8.16
N ASN A 156 -1.56 1.49 9.38
CA ASN A 156 -2.84 2.16 9.61
C ASN A 156 -2.84 3.62 9.14
N ALA A 157 -1.74 4.34 9.37
CA ALA A 157 -1.59 5.72 8.92
C ALA A 157 -1.61 5.83 7.39
N LEU A 158 -0.89 4.95 6.70
CA LEU A 158 -0.87 4.92 5.24
C LEU A 158 -2.23 4.55 4.64
N VAL A 159 -2.93 3.57 5.24
CA VAL A 159 -4.30 3.21 4.82
C VAL A 159 -5.28 4.36 5.07
N PHE A 160 -5.16 5.06 6.20
CA PHE A 160 -5.98 6.22 6.51
C PHE A 160 -5.79 7.34 5.49
N GLU A 161 -4.54 7.73 5.22
CA GLU A 161 -4.20 8.76 4.23
C GLU A 161 -4.76 8.41 2.84
N ALA A 162 -4.62 7.15 2.43
CA ALA A 162 -5.15 6.72 1.13
C ALA A 162 -6.68 6.77 1.04
N ILE A 163 -7.39 6.47 2.14
CA ILE A 163 -8.85 6.58 2.20
C ILE A 163 -9.28 8.05 2.20
N ASP A 164 -8.55 8.92 2.90
CA ASP A 164 -8.83 10.36 2.93
C ASP A 164 -8.70 10.99 1.54
N GLN A 165 -7.60 10.69 0.85
CA GLN A 165 -7.41 11.12 -0.54
C GLN A 165 -8.44 10.53 -1.49
N HIS A 166 -8.90 9.30 -1.24
CA HIS A 166 -9.97 8.68 -2.03
C HIS A 166 -11.27 9.46 -1.87
N LEU A 167 -11.61 9.83 -0.63
CA LEU A 167 -12.78 10.66 -0.36
C LEU A 167 -12.66 12.04 -1.02
N ALA A 168 -11.49 12.67 -0.97
CA ALA A 168 -11.24 13.93 -1.67
C ALA A 168 -11.41 13.80 -3.19
N ALA A 169 -10.99 12.69 -3.79
CA ALA A 169 -11.21 12.44 -5.21
C ALA A 169 -12.68 12.18 -5.55
N GLU A 170 -13.43 11.45 -4.70
CA GLU A 170 -14.87 11.28 -4.87
C GLU A 170 -15.61 12.62 -4.77
N GLU A 171 -15.23 13.49 -3.83
CA GLU A 171 -15.78 14.84 -3.72
C GLU A 171 -15.48 15.69 -4.96
N ALA A 172 -14.24 15.67 -5.45
CA ALA A 172 -13.85 16.37 -6.67
C ALA A 172 -14.65 15.87 -7.89
N ARG A 173 -14.87 14.55 -8.01
CA ARG A 173 -15.71 13.97 -9.08
C ARG A 173 -17.18 14.41 -8.96
N ALA A 174 -17.75 14.36 -7.76
CA ALA A 174 -19.11 14.80 -7.51
C ALA A 174 -19.29 16.29 -7.85
N ARG A 175 -18.32 17.13 -7.46
CA ARG A 175 -18.30 18.56 -7.78
C ARG A 175 -18.19 18.82 -9.28
N ALA A 176 -17.32 18.09 -9.99
CA ALA A 176 -17.20 18.20 -11.44
C ALA A 176 -18.51 17.80 -12.15
N ALA A 177 -19.15 16.71 -11.71
CA ALA A 177 -20.44 16.28 -12.25
C ALA A 177 -21.56 17.30 -12.01
N LEU A 178 -21.61 17.89 -10.81
CA LEU A 178 -22.57 18.95 -10.46
C LEU A 178 -22.39 20.20 -11.35
N LEU A 179 -21.16 20.68 -11.50
CA LEU A 179 -20.87 21.87 -12.31
C LEU A 179 -21.10 21.62 -13.81
N GLU A 180 -20.84 20.39 -14.28
CA GLU A 180 -21.18 19.99 -15.64
C GLU A 180 -22.70 20.01 -15.87
N ALA A 181 -23.50 19.48 -14.95
CA ALA A 181 -24.96 19.53 -15.03
C ALA A 181 -25.47 20.98 -15.00
N ALA A 182 -25.03 21.77 -14.03
CA ALA A 182 -25.44 23.17 -13.89
C ALA A 182 -25.05 24.00 -15.13
N TYR A 183 -23.87 23.78 -15.71
CA TYR A 183 -23.48 24.40 -16.97
C TYR A 183 -24.45 24.08 -18.11
N ARG A 184 -24.85 22.81 -18.26
CA ARG A 184 -25.82 22.40 -19.29
C ARG A 184 -27.17 23.08 -19.09
N ASP A 185 -27.65 23.14 -17.85
CA ASP A 185 -28.92 23.76 -17.50
C ASP A 185 -28.90 25.25 -17.89
N PHE A 186 -27.89 26.02 -17.47
CA PHE A 186 -27.78 27.43 -17.84
C PHE A 186 -27.57 27.65 -19.34
N ALA A 187 -26.75 26.83 -19.99
CA ALA A 187 -26.52 26.93 -21.43
C ALA A 187 -27.80 26.64 -22.24
N SER A 188 -28.66 25.74 -21.76
CA SER A 188 -29.94 25.43 -22.41
C SER A 188 -30.92 26.63 -22.43
N LEU A 189 -30.77 27.57 -21.48
CA LEU A 189 -31.63 28.74 -21.36
C LEU A 189 -31.29 29.86 -22.34
N ASP A 190 -30.13 29.83 -23.01
CA ASP A 190 -29.74 30.91 -23.94
C ASP A 190 -30.73 31.04 -25.10
N TRP A 191 -31.16 29.92 -25.70
CA TRP A 191 -32.10 29.95 -26.80
C TRP A 191 -33.51 30.45 -26.39
N PRO A 192 -34.17 29.89 -25.35
CA PRO A 192 -35.48 30.38 -24.92
C PRO A 192 -35.48 31.87 -24.53
N ILE A 193 -34.43 32.33 -23.83
CA ILE A 193 -34.32 33.72 -23.40
C ILE A 193 -34.04 34.64 -24.60
N ALA A 194 -33.20 34.22 -25.54
CA ALA A 194 -32.96 34.98 -26.77
C ALA A 194 -34.23 35.15 -27.61
N GLN A 195 -35.07 34.11 -27.69
CA GLN A 195 -36.38 34.21 -28.34
C GLN A 195 -37.32 35.17 -27.62
N ALA A 196 -37.39 35.11 -26.28
CA ALA A 196 -38.22 36.01 -25.49
C ALA A 196 -37.78 37.48 -25.59
N VAL A 197 -36.47 37.74 -25.68
CA VAL A 197 -35.91 39.08 -25.95
C VAL A 197 -36.28 39.55 -27.35
N GLY A 198 -36.14 38.71 -28.37
CA GLY A 198 -36.54 39.04 -29.74
C GLY A 198 -38.04 39.34 -29.89
N ALA A 199 -38.87 38.72 -29.05
CA ALA A 199 -40.31 38.98 -28.95
C ALA A 199 -40.68 40.17 -28.05
N GLY A 200 -39.71 40.82 -27.39
CA GLY A 200 -39.95 41.94 -26.48
C GLY A 200 -40.58 41.56 -25.12
N LEU A 201 -40.62 40.28 -24.77
CA LEU A 201 -41.19 39.78 -23.51
C LEU A 201 -40.23 39.91 -22.33
N VAL A 202 -38.92 39.97 -22.60
CA VAL A 202 -37.85 40.04 -21.61
C VAL A 202 -36.84 41.13 -22.03
N PRO A 203 -36.30 41.92 -21.10
CA PRO A 203 -35.28 42.92 -21.40
C PRO A 203 -33.95 42.31 -21.89
N ALA A 204 -33.25 43.01 -22.78
CA ALA A 204 -32.00 42.52 -23.41
C ALA A 204 -30.87 42.29 -22.39
N GLU A 205 -30.89 43.02 -21.27
CA GLU A 205 -29.94 42.90 -20.17
C GLU A 205 -29.94 41.49 -19.57
N ARG A 206 -31.10 40.81 -19.52
CA ARG A 206 -31.23 39.45 -18.98
C ARG A 206 -30.46 38.43 -19.80
N LEU A 207 -30.42 38.59 -21.12
CA LEU A 207 -29.63 37.73 -21.99
C LEU A 207 -28.12 37.94 -21.76
N GLN A 208 -27.69 39.17 -21.49
CA GLN A 208 -26.29 39.46 -21.18
C GLN A 208 -25.89 38.90 -19.81
N GLU A 209 -26.74 39.05 -18.80
CA GLU A 209 -26.53 38.45 -17.47
C GLU A 209 -26.43 36.92 -17.55
N LEU A 210 -27.33 36.27 -18.28
CA LEU A 210 -27.28 34.83 -18.51
C LEU A 210 -25.96 34.40 -19.17
N ARG A 211 -25.53 35.10 -20.23
CA ARG A 211 -24.29 34.76 -20.95
C ARG A 211 -23.06 34.94 -20.08
N ALA A 212 -23.03 35.97 -19.25
CA ALA A 212 -21.98 36.16 -18.26
C ALA A 212 -21.94 35.00 -17.25
N GLN A 213 -23.11 34.58 -16.75
CA GLN A 213 -23.21 33.42 -15.85
C GLN A 213 -22.77 32.11 -16.53
N VAL A 214 -23.17 31.86 -17.78
CA VAL A 214 -22.73 30.69 -18.56
C VAL A 214 -21.20 30.69 -18.74
N ALA A 215 -20.59 31.85 -18.99
CA ALA A 215 -19.15 31.98 -19.11
C ALA A 215 -18.42 31.66 -17.79
N LEU A 216 -18.95 32.15 -16.66
CA LEU A 216 -18.45 31.82 -15.32
C LEU A 216 -18.55 30.32 -15.03
N MET A 217 -19.74 29.73 -15.21
CA MET A 217 -19.98 28.29 -14.98
C MET A 217 -19.08 27.41 -15.86
N ARG A 218 -18.82 27.83 -17.10
CA ARG A 218 -17.88 27.13 -17.99
C ARG A 218 -16.46 27.13 -17.41
N ALA A 219 -16.00 28.25 -16.87
CA ALA A 219 -14.68 28.36 -16.27
C ALA A 219 -14.55 27.46 -15.03
N GLU A 220 -15.54 27.50 -14.13
CA GLU A 220 -15.59 26.67 -12.94
C GLU A 220 -15.63 25.17 -13.27
N ARG A 221 -16.46 24.78 -14.24
CA ARG A 221 -16.55 23.39 -14.73
C ARG A 221 -15.22 22.86 -15.26
N VAL A 222 -14.49 23.68 -16.02
CA VAL A 222 -13.15 23.29 -16.53
C VAL A 222 -12.16 23.12 -15.37
N SER A 223 -12.18 24.03 -14.39
CA SER A 223 -11.34 23.92 -13.20
C SER A 223 -11.64 22.67 -12.39
N ALA A 224 -12.92 22.40 -12.10
CA ALA A 224 -13.35 21.23 -11.33
C ALA A 224 -13.04 19.91 -12.06
N GLY A 225 -13.19 19.87 -13.39
CA GLY A 225 -12.79 18.71 -14.18
C GLY A 225 -11.28 18.42 -14.11
N ALA A 226 -10.44 19.46 -14.14
CA ALA A 226 -8.99 19.32 -13.99
C ALA A 226 -8.61 18.87 -12.57
N GLU A 227 -9.27 19.40 -11.53
CA GLU A 227 -9.08 19.01 -10.14
C GLU A 227 -9.44 17.53 -9.91
N ALA A 228 -10.58 17.08 -10.45
CA ALA A 228 -11.00 15.67 -10.37
C ALA A 228 -10.01 14.72 -11.06
N GLN A 229 -9.48 15.10 -12.23
CA GLN A 229 -8.43 14.33 -12.92
C GLN A 229 -7.14 14.28 -12.10
N ARG A 230 -6.73 15.42 -11.54
CA ARG A 230 -5.53 15.49 -10.70
C ARG A 230 -5.65 14.59 -9.47
N ALA A 231 -6.77 14.65 -8.75
CA ALA A 231 -7.01 13.81 -7.58
C ALA A 231 -7.00 12.31 -7.95
N HIS A 232 -7.54 11.94 -9.11
CA HIS A 232 -7.45 10.57 -9.63
C HIS A 232 -6.01 10.12 -9.90
N PHE A 233 -5.19 10.98 -10.53
CA PHE A 233 -3.79 10.66 -10.78
C PHE A 233 -2.94 10.60 -9.51
N GLU A 234 -3.20 11.47 -8.53
CA GLU A 234 -2.51 11.45 -7.22
C GLU A 234 -2.81 10.13 -6.48
N LEU A 235 -4.07 9.68 -6.48
CA LEU A 235 -4.43 8.36 -5.94
C LEU A 235 -3.78 7.20 -6.69
N ALA A 236 -3.80 7.23 -8.03
CA ALA A 236 -3.17 6.20 -8.82
C ALA A 236 -1.65 6.13 -8.55
N ALA A 237 -1.00 7.26 -8.30
CA ALA A 237 0.40 7.32 -7.92
C ALA A 237 0.66 6.69 -6.54
N MET A 238 -0.22 6.90 -5.56
CA MET A 238 -0.07 6.28 -4.23
C MET A 238 -0.32 4.77 -4.22
N GLY A 239 -1.18 4.28 -5.11
CA GLY A 239 -1.52 2.87 -5.22
C GLY A 239 -0.62 2.03 -6.11
N ASP A 240 0.52 2.55 -6.56
CA ASP A 240 1.35 1.93 -7.60
C ASP A 240 0.51 1.51 -8.82
N SER A 241 -0.35 2.42 -9.30
CA SER A 241 -1.33 2.22 -10.39
C SER A 241 -2.46 1.19 -10.16
N ARG A 242 -2.45 0.44 -9.05
CA ARG A 242 -3.47 -0.59 -8.75
C ARG A 242 -4.82 -0.02 -8.30
N LEU A 243 -4.87 1.26 -7.93
CA LEU A 243 -6.07 1.96 -7.46
C LEU A 243 -6.95 2.54 -8.57
N GLY A 244 -6.51 2.49 -9.84
CA GLY A 244 -7.05 3.31 -10.94
C GLY A 244 -8.52 3.12 -11.34
N GLY A 245 -9.26 2.20 -10.70
CA GLY A 245 -10.67 1.93 -11.00
C GLY A 245 -11.56 1.71 -9.77
N VAL A 246 -11.12 2.10 -8.58
CA VAL A 246 -11.97 2.03 -7.38
C VAL A 246 -12.84 3.29 -7.32
N GLU A 247 -14.15 3.10 -7.29
CA GLU A 247 -15.14 4.18 -7.20
C GLU A 247 -16.13 3.92 -6.05
N GLY A 248 -16.69 5.02 -5.54
CA GLY A 248 -17.73 5.03 -4.53
C GLY A 248 -17.21 5.10 -3.10
N ILE A 249 -18.18 5.18 -2.18
CA ILE A 249 -17.94 5.32 -0.74
C ILE A 249 -18.09 3.93 -0.10
N GLY A 250 -17.08 3.51 0.66
CA GLY A 250 -17.13 2.28 1.44
C GLY A 250 -17.87 2.44 2.76
N THR A 251 -17.99 1.35 3.50
CA THR A 251 -18.61 1.33 4.83
C THR A 251 -17.60 0.87 5.86
N LEU A 252 -17.59 1.54 7.01
CA LEU A 252 -16.78 1.15 8.16
C LEU A 252 -17.66 0.43 9.19
N ARG A 253 -17.08 -0.57 9.82
CA ARG A 253 -17.64 -1.20 11.02
C ARG A 253 -17.27 -0.37 12.22
N GLU A 254 -18.25 -0.08 13.06
CA GLU A 254 -18.01 0.50 14.37
C GLU A 254 -17.27 -0.52 15.25
N LEU A 255 -16.06 -0.16 15.70
CA LEU A 255 -15.27 -0.97 16.61
C LEU A 255 -15.57 -0.51 18.04
N VAL A 256 -16.38 -1.28 18.76
CA VAL A 256 -16.67 -1.00 20.17
C VAL A 256 -15.58 -1.61 21.05
N SER A 257 -15.04 -0.82 21.99
CA SER A 257 -14.23 -1.28 23.13
C SER A 257 -12.88 -1.97 22.84
N LEU A 258 -12.14 -1.56 21.81
CA LEU A 258 -10.74 -2.02 21.65
C LEU A 258 -9.75 -1.03 22.26
N PRO A 259 -8.79 -1.47 23.10
CA PRO A 259 -7.78 -0.57 23.66
C PRO A 259 -6.96 0.07 22.52
N PRO A 260 -6.71 1.39 22.55
CA PRO A 260 -5.91 2.05 21.53
C PRO A 260 -4.50 1.44 21.45
N LEU A 261 -3.87 1.52 20.26
CA LEU A 261 -2.51 1.01 20.05
C LEU A 261 -1.49 1.64 21.00
N SER A 262 -1.73 2.90 21.43
CA SER A 262 -0.93 3.60 22.42
C SER A 262 -0.94 2.96 23.81
N GLU A 263 -2.02 2.29 24.20
CA GLU A 263 -2.09 1.57 25.49
C GLU A 263 -1.28 0.28 25.44
N LEU A 264 -1.26 -0.40 24.29
CA LEU A 264 -0.41 -1.59 24.07
C LEU A 264 1.09 -1.28 24.05
N ARG A 265 1.47 0.00 23.93
CA ARG A 265 2.86 0.47 24.07
C ARG A 265 3.30 0.60 25.52
N ALA A 266 2.36 0.85 26.42
CA ALA A 266 2.63 1.21 27.81
C ALA A 266 2.59 0.02 28.78
N GLY A 267 2.07 -1.13 28.34
CA GLY A 267 2.05 -2.39 29.08
C GLY A 267 3.19 -3.29 28.64
#